data_AF-W5P4X7-F1
#
_entry.id   AF-W5P4X7-F1
#
_cell.length_a   1.000
_cell.length_b   1.000
_cell.length_c   1.000
_cell.angle_alpha   90.00
_cell.angle_beta   90.00
_cell.angle_gamma   90.00
#
_symmetry.space_group_name_H-M   'P 1'
#
loop_
_entity.id
_entity.type
_entity.pdbx_description
1 polymer ?
#
loop_
_entity_poly.entity_id
_entity_poly.type
_entity_poly.pdbx_seq_one_letter_code
_entity_poly.pdbx_strand_id
1 'polypeptide(L)'
;MSTSSSCSFKDRRVSILCCKFCKQVLSSRGMKAVLLADTEIDLFSTDIPPTNAVDFIGRCYFTEICKCKLKDIACLKCGNIVGYHVIVPCCSCLLSCNNGHFWMFHSQAVYGINRLDSTGVNFLLWGNLPEVEENTDEDVLDISAEECIR
;
A
#
# COMPACT_ATOMS: atom_id res chain seq x y z
N MET A 1 -10.01 30.21 4.91
CA MET A 1 -8.86 29.91 4.02
C MET A 1 -7.84 29.16 4.84
N SER A 2 -7.79 27.84 4.71
CA SER A 2 -6.76 26.99 5.29
C SER A 2 -6.28 26.10 4.16
N THR A 3 -5.15 26.48 3.57
CA THR A 3 -4.48 25.71 2.52
C THR A 3 -4.09 24.36 3.12
N SER A 4 -4.83 23.31 2.80
CA SER A 4 -4.38 21.94 3.00
C SER A 4 -3.05 21.81 2.26
N SER A 5 -1.95 21.72 3.00
CA SER A 5 -0.66 21.37 2.45
C SER A 5 -0.82 20.07 1.67
N SER A 6 -0.83 20.15 0.34
CA SER A 6 -0.97 18.96 -0.50
C SER A 6 0.26 18.10 -0.30
N CYS A 7 0.11 16.95 0.35
CA CYS A 7 1.19 16.00 0.45
C CYS A 7 1.48 15.41 -0.93
N SER A 8 2.66 15.75 -1.47
CA SER A 8 3.14 15.16 -2.72
C SER A 8 4.01 13.95 -2.40
N PHE A 9 3.80 12.87 -3.15
CA PHE A 9 4.63 11.65 -3.07
C PHE A 9 5.39 11.40 -4.39
N LYS A 10 5.41 12.37 -5.30
CA LYS A 10 6.01 12.22 -6.64
C LYS A 10 7.54 12.01 -6.62
N ASP A 11 8.22 12.51 -5.60
CA ASP A 11 9.66 12.39 -5.39
C ASP A 11 10.05 11.10 -4.64
N ARG A 12 9.09 10.28 -4.24
CA ARG A 12 9.36 9.01 -3.57
C ARG A 12 9.93 8.01 -4.56
N ARG A 13 10.92 7.24 -4.09
CA ARG A 13 11.55 6.19 -4.90
C ARG A 13 10.60 5.01 -5.05
N VAL A 14 10.59 4.44 -6.24
CA VAL A 14 9.89 3.19 -6.54
C VAL A 14 10.80 2.02 -6.16
N SER A 15 10.29 1.05 -5.42
CA SER A 15 11.01 -0.14 -5.02
C SER A 15 10.33 -1.42 -5.54
N ILE A 16 11.13 -2.43 -5.87
CA ILE A 16 10.64 -3.82 -5.97
C ILE A 16 10.56 -4.36 -4.54
N LEU A 17 9.39 -4.85 -4.15
CA LEU A 17 9.17 -5.48 -2.85
C LEU A 17 9.29 -6.99 -2.98
N CYS A 18 10.11 -7.58 -2.13
CA CYS A 18 10.33 -9.02 -2.10
C CYS A 18 10.06 -9.58 -0.71
N CYS A 19 9.46 -10.78 -0.66
CA CYS A 19 9.28 -11.54 0.56
C CYS A 19 10.64 -11.89 1.17
N LYS A 20 10.89 -11.55 2.45
CA LYS A 20 12.16 -11.88 3.12
C LYS A 20 12.39 -13.38 3.25
N PHE A 21 11.32 -14.15 3.37
CA PHE A 21 11.35 -15.59 3.63
C PHE A 21 11.69 -16.42 2.38
N CYS A 22 11.05 -16.15 1.24
CA CYS A 22 11.18 -16.98 0.03
C CYS A 22 11.66 -16.24 -1.22
N LYS A 23 11.95 -14.93 -1.08
CA LYS A 23 12.46 -14.03 -2.14
C LYS A 23 11.49 -13.81 -3.32
N GLN A 24 10.25 -14.27 -3.22
CA GLN A 24 9.19 -13.96 -4.20
C GLN A 24 9.02 -12.45 -4.32
N VAL A 25 8.94 -11.94 -5.56
CA VAL A 25 8.53 -10.56 -5.83
C VAL A 25 7.05 -10.42 -5.50
N LEU A 26 6.71 -9.48 -4.62
CA LEU A 26 5.34 -9.20 -4.19
C LEU A 26 4.72 -8.01 -4.92
N SER A 27 5.53 -7.00 -5.23
CA SER A 27 5.15 -5.85 -6.06
C SER A 27 6.38 -5.23 -6.72
N SER A 28 6.22 -4.70 -7.93
CA SER A 28 7.25 -3.91 -8.62
C SER A 28 7.08 -2.39 -8.43
N ARG A 29 6.03 -1.98 -7.72
CA ARG A 29 5.62 -0.59 -7.44
C ARG A 29 5.47 -0.38 -5.93
N GLY A 30 6.52 -0.70 -5.19
CA GLY A 30 6.60 -0.43 -3.76
C GLY A 30 6.99 1.02 -3.48
N MET A 31 6.41 1.60 -2.43
CA MET A 31 6.80 2.89 -1.85
C MET A 31 7.08 2.70 -0.36
N LYS A 32 8.24 3.17 0.13
CA LYS A 32 8.50 3.20 1.58
C LYS A 32 7.53 4.17 2.25
N ALA A 33 6.90 3.72 3.33
CA ALA A 33 5.89 4.47 4.09
C ALA A 33 6.14 4.31 5.59
N VAL A 34 5.43 5.11 6.39
CA VAL A 34 5.34 4.99 7.85
C VAL A 34 3.88 4.93 8.24
N LEU A 35 3.55 4.29 9.36
CA LEU A 35 2.17 4.35 9.87
C LEU A 35 1.84 5.78 10.30
N LEU A 36 0.67 6.27 9.88
CA LEU A 36 0.18 7.59 10.30
C LEU A 36 -0.09 7.67 11.80
N ALA A 37 -0.49 6.54 12.39
CA ALA A 37 -0.74 6.41 13.82
C ALA A 37 0.54 6.21 14.65
N ASP A 38 1.63 5.76 14.02
CA ASP A 38 2.90 5.45 14.68
C ASP A 38 4.06 5.54 13.67
N THR A 39 4.74 6.68 13.64
CA THR A 39 5.79 6.93 12.65
C THR A 39 7.08 6.15 12.89
N GLU A 40 7.21 5.44 14.02
CA GLU A 40 8.36 4.57 14.28
C GLU A 40 8.25 3.25 13.52
N ILE A 41 7.03 2.89 13.07
CA ILE A 41 6.79 1.67 12.30
C ILE A 41 7.00 1.94 10.81
N ASP A 42 8.16 1.52 10.32
CA ASP A 42 8.49 1.46 8.90
C ASP A 42 7.63 0.41 8.18
N LEU A 43 7.03 0.81 7.05
CA LEU A 43 6.26 -0.04 6.16
C LEU A 43 6.67 0.17 4.70
N PHE A 44 6.15 -0.69 3.84
CA PHE A 44 6.04 -0.42 2.41
C PHE A 44 4.57 -0.44 2.01
N SER A 45 4.25 0.21 0.89
CA SER A 45 2.91 0.25 0.33
C SER A 45 2.96 0.11 -1.20
N THR A 46 1.86 -0.29 -1.82
CA THR A 46 1.73 -0.41 -3.29
C THR A 46 0.39 0.14 -3.75
N ASP A 47 0.36 0.78 -4.92
CA ASP A 47 -0.85 1.26 -5.59
C ASP A 47 -1.62 0.14 -6.29
N ILE A 48 -0.91 -0.91 -6.72
CA ILE A 48 -1.52 -2.05 -7.44
C ILE A 48 -1.84 -3.21 -6.49
N PRO A 49 -3.05 -3.81 -6.57
CA PRO A 49 -3.36 -5.08 -5.92
C PRO A 49 -2.38 -6.21 -6.30
N PRO A 50 -1.65 -6.80 -5.34
CA PRO A 50 -0.68 -7.88 -5.57
C PRO A 50 -1.35 -9.26 -5.78
N THR A 51 -2.35 -9.34 -6.66
CA THR A 51 -3.27 -10.50 -6.83
C THR A 51 -2.58 -11.84 -7.07
N ASN A 52 -1.43 -11.85 -7.75
CA ASN A 52 -0.70 -13.08 -8.09
C ASN A 52 0.43 -13.42 -7.10
N ALA A 53 0.63 -12.64 -6.04
CA ALA A 53 1.76 -12.80 -5.13
C ALA A 53 1.38 -12.99 -3.67
N VAL A 54 0.21 -12.51 -3.26
CA VAL A 54 -0.33 -12.65 -1.91
C VAL A 54 -1.81 -12.98 -1.94
N ASP A 55 -2.32 -13.51 -0.85
CA ASP A 55 -3.76 -13.70 -0.65
C ASP A 55 -4.15 -13.36 0.79
N PHE A 56 -5.42 -13.09 1.01
CA PHE A 56 -5.99 -12.79 2.30
C PHE A 56 -5.99 -14.01 3.22
N ILE A 57 -5.69 -13.77 4.49
CA ILE A 57 -5.78 -14.80 5.52
C ILE A 57 -6.60 -14.31 6.71
N GLY A 58 -7.17 -15.27 7.45
CA GLY A 58 -7.89 -14.99 8.68
C GLY A 58 -9.15 -14.12 8.49
N ARG A 59 -9.57 -13.50 9.59
CA ARG A 59 -10.75 -12.62 9.65
C ARG A 59 -10.32 -11.16 9.58
N CYS A 60 -11.23 -10.30 9.15
CA CYS A 60 -11.01 -8.87 9.28
C CYS A 60 -10.94 -8.47 10.77
N TYR A 61 -10.16 -7.45 11.08
CA TYR A 61 -10.06 -6.88 12.41
C TYR A 61 -9.98 -5.35 12.32
N PHE A 62 -10.20 -4.67 13.44
CA PHE A 62 -10.12 -3.21 13.52
C PHE A 62 -8.85 -2.81 14.27
N THR A 63 -8.15 -1.79 13.77
CA THR A 63 -7.04 -1.19 14.53
C THR A 63 -7.57 -0.49 15.77
N GLU A 64 -6.84 -0.54 16.88
CA GLU A 64 -7.27 0.12 18.11
C GLU A 64 -7.22 1.64 18.00
N ILE A 65 -6.22 2.18 17.29
CA ILE A 65 -5.91 3.62 17.21
C ILE A 65 -6.86 4.36 16.26
N CYS A 66 -6.89 3.99 14.98
CA CYS A 66 -7.66 4.71 13.96
C CYS A 66 -8.97 4.02 13.56
N LYS A 67 -9.31 2.86 14.15
CA LYS A 67 -10.50 2.05 13.81
C LYS A 67 -10.62 1.68 12.32
N CYS A 68 -9.53 1.70 11.55
CA CYS A 68 -9.53 1.14 10.19
C CYS A 68 -9.78 -0.36 10.25
N LYS A 69 -10.58 -0.88 9.31
CA LYS A 69 -10.80 -2.32 9.14
C LYS A 69 -9.71 -2.88 8.24
N LEU A 70 -8.94 -3.84 8.75
CA LEU A 70 -7.82 -4.47 8.07
C LEU A 70 -8.07 -5.95 7.85
N LYS A 71 -7.36 -6.54 6.90
CA LYS A 71 -7.24 -7.99 6.73
C LYS A 71 -5.80 -8.36 6.37
N ASP A 72 -5.25 -9.34 7.07
CA ASP A 72 -3.87 -9.78 6.84
C ASP A 72 -3.70 -10.44 5.47
N ILE A 73 -2.51 -10.30 4.90
CA ILE A 73 -2.11 -10.93 3.64
C ILE A 73 -0.87 -11.80 3.82
N ALA A 74 -0.90 -12.97 3.20
CA ALA A 74 0.19 -13.93 3.22
C ALA A 74 0.79 -14.12 1.83
N CYS A 75 2.10 -14.33 1.76
CA CYS A 75 2.78 -14.64 0.51
C CYS A 75 2.31 -16.00 -0.04
N LEU A 76 1.78 -16.02 -1.27
CA LEU A 76 1.26 -17.24 -1.91
C LEU A 76 2.32 -18.34 -2.05
N LYS A 77 3.61 -17.98 -2.16
CA LYS A 77 4.69 -18.96 -2.31
C LYS A 77 5.08 -19.66 -1.01
N CYS A 78 5.01 -18.99 0.13
CA CYS A 78 5.54 -19.55 1.39
C CYS A 78 4.60 -19.48 2.60
N GLY A 79 3.40 -18.92 2.44
CA GLY A 79 2.38 -18.84 3.50
C GLY A 79 2.66 -17.85 4.64
N ASN A 80 3.87 -17.30 4.74
CA ASN A 80 4.18 -16.29 5.75
C ASN A 80 3.37 -15.00 5.55
N ILE A 81 2.91 -14.42 6.67
CA ILE A 81 2.27 -13.10 6.70
C ILE A 81 3.30 -12.06 6.29
N VAL A 82 2.93 -11.21 5.32
CA VAL A 82 3.82 -10.17 4.77
C VAL A 82 3.29 -8.76 4.96
N GLY A 83 2.03 -8.61 5.35
CA GLY A 83 1.38 -7.31 5.44
C GLY A 83 -0.11 -7.41 5.71
N TYR A 84 -0.81 -6.34 5.38
CA TYR A 84 -2.27 -6.25 5.46
C TYR A 84 -2.82 -5.35 4.36
N HIS A 85 -4.10 -5.52 4.09
CA HIS A 85 -4.88 -4.63 3.25
C HIS A 85 -5.89 -3.86 4.11
N VAL A 86 -6.03 -2.57 3.83
CA VAL A 86 -7.02 -1.70 4.46
C VAL A 86 -8.34 -1.88 3.71
N ILE A 87 -9.26 -2.65 4.30
CA ILE A 87 -10.58 -2.95 3.75
C ILE A 87 -11.50 -1.73 3.84
N VAL A 88 -11.49 -1.05 5.00
CA VAL A 88 -12.27 0.18 5.22
C VAL A 88 -11.38 1.18 5.96
N PRO A 89 -10.95 2.26 5.30
CA PRO A 89 -10.24 3.35 5.97
C PRO A 89 -11.21 4.17 6.84
N CYS A 90 -10.72 4.75 7.93
CA CYS A 90 -11.51 5.72 8.69
C CYS A 90 -11.38 7.13 8.10
N CYS A 91 -12.34 8.02 8.44
CA CYS A 91 -12.33 9.41 8.00
C CYS A 91 -11.03 10.15 8.35
N SER A 92 -10.50 9.93 9.55
CA SER A 92 -9.25 10.58 9.98
C SER A 92 -8.06 10.21 9.10
N CYS A 93 -7.91 8.92 8.75
CA CYS A 93 -6.85 8.48 7.86
C CYS A 93 -7.04 8.99 6.42
N LEU A 94 -8.28 9.04 5.93
CA LEU A 94 -8.59 9.58 4.60
C LEU A 94 -8.27 11.08 4.49
N LEU A 95 -8.59 11.85 5.54
CA LEU A 95 -8.35 13.31 5.59
C LEU A 95 -6.91 13.67 5.95
N SER A 96 -6.11 12.70 6.42
CA SER A 96 -4.69 12.87 6.72
C SER A 96 -3.84 12.84 5.45
N CYS A 97 -2.56 13.19 5.60
CA CYS A 97 -1.53 13.08 4.58
C CYS A 97 -1.22 11.61 4.24
N ASN A 98 -1.98 11.00 3.34
CA ASN A 98 -1.78 9.62 2.88
C ASN A 98 -1.43 9.58 1.38
N ASN A 99 -0.81 8.48 0.93
CA ASN A 99 -0.44 8.27 -0.47
C ASN A 99 -1.51 7.51 -1.29
N GLY A 100 -2.71 7.31 -0.73
CA GLY A 100 -3.81 6.58 -1.38
C GLY A 100 -3.63 5.06 -1.48
N HIS A 101 -2.56 4.48 -0.92
CA HIS A 101 -2.33 3.04 -1.01
C HIS A 101 -3.07 2.27 0.09
N PHE A 102 -3.79 1.22 -0.31
CA PHE A 102 -4.53 0.36 0.62
C PHE A 102 -3.80 -0.96 0.93
N TRP A 103 -2.68 -1.23 0.25
CA TRP A 103 -1.90 -2.45 0.42
C TRP A 103 -0.60 -2.13 1.12
N MET A 104 -0.45 -2.65 2.34
CA MET A 104 0.68 -2.36 3.22
C MET A 104 1.48 -3.63 3.48
N PHE A 105 2.80 -3.50 3.52
CA PHE A 105 3.72 -4.60 3.81
C PHE A 105 4.59 -4.26 5.02
N HIS A 106 4.74 -5.23 5.91
CA HIS A 106 5.57 -5.07 7.10
C HIS A 106 7.05 -5.09 6.72
N SER A 107 7.79 -4.05 7.11
CA SER A 107 9.24 -3.96 6.86
C SER A 107 10.04 -5.13 7.46
N GLN A 108 9.53 -5.81 8.50
CA GLN A 108 10.13 -7.03 9.04
C GLN A 108 9.95 -8.28 8.14
N ALA A 109 8.93 -8.30 7.29
CA ALA A 109 8.56 -9.44 6.44
C ALA A 109 8.94 -9.26 4.97
N VAL A 110 9.16 -8.02 4.52
CA VAL A 110 9.58 -7.70 3.15
C VAL A 110 10.87 -6.85 3.13
N TYR A 111 11.55 -6.84 1.99
CA TYR A 111 12.62 -5.89 1.71
C TYR A 111 12.37 -5.20 0.37
N GLY A 112 12.77 -3.94 0.28
CA GLY A 112 12.65 -3.12 -0.92
C GLY A 112 13.99 -2.97 -1.63
N ILE A 113 14.00 -3.11 -2.96
CA ILE A 113 15.14 -2.76 -3.83
C ILE A 113 14.71 -1.57 -4.68
N ASN A 114 15.38 -0.43 -4.56
CA ASN A 114 15.05 0.75 -5.38
C ASN A 114 15.27 0.45 -6.86
N ARG A 115 14.28 0.80 -7.69
CA ARG A 115 14.36 0.69 -9.14
C ARG A 115 15.17 1.84 -9.70
N LEU A 116 15.93 1.55 -10.75
CA LEU A 116 16.55 2.56 -11.58
C LEU A 116 15.57 3.02 -12.66
N ASP A 117 15.72 4.25 -13.14
CA ASP A 117 15.00 4.75 -14.30
C ASP A 117 15.54 4.12 -15.61
N SER A 118 14.98 4.50 -16.76
CA SER A 118 15.41 3.99 -18.07
C SER A 118 16.85 4.35 -18.45
N THR A 119 17.47 5.32 -17.76
CA THR A 119 18.89 5.66 -17.97
C THR A 119 19.82 4.69 -17.24
N GLY A 120 19.33 4.00 -16.21
CA GLY A 120 20.12 3.12 -15.35
C GLY A 120 21.04 3.88 -14.38
N VAL A 121 20.96 5.22 -14.33
CA VAL A 121 21.83 6.04 -13.48
C VAL A 121 21.09 6.54 -12.24
N ASN A 122 19.86 7.01 -12.39
CA ASN A 122 19.07 7.55 -11.28
C ASN A 122 18.04 6.55 -10.78
N PHE A 123 17.53 6.78 -9.56
CA PHE A 123 16.39 6.04 -9.05
C PHE A 123 15.10 6.47 -9.74
N LEU A 124 14.25 5.50 -10.08
CA LEU A 124 12.91 5.75 -10.57
C LEU A 124 12.07 6.40 -9.47
N LEU A 125 11.45 7.52 -9.80
CA LEU A 125 10.57 8.27 -8.90
C LEU A 125 9.10 8.00 -9.23
N TRP A 126 8.25 8.10 -8.21
CA TRP A 126 6.82 7.81 -8.34
C TRP A 126 6.11 8.71 -9.35
N GLY A 127 6.49 9.99 -9.41
CA GLY A 127 5.94 10.95 -10.36
C GLY A 127 6.27 10.65 -11.83
N ASN A 128 7.18 9.71 -12.08
CA ASN A 128 7.59 9.29 -13.42
C ASN A 128 7.05 7.89 -13.78
N LEU A 129 6.22 7.28 -12.93
CA LEU A 129 5.59 6.00 -13.25
C LEU A 129 4.46 6.20 -14.26
N PRO A 130 4.25 5.24 -15.17
CA PRO A 130 3.02 5.21 -15.96
C PRO A 130 1.82 5.03 -15.03
N GLU A 131 0.69 5.62 -15.42
CA GLU A 131 -0.61 5.35 -14.80
C GLU A 131 -0.92 3.86 -14.91
N VAL A 132 -1.61 3.34 -13.90
CA VAL A 132 -2.05 1.94 -13.91
C VAL A 132 -3.27 1.90 -14.83
N GLU A 133 -3.20 1.12 -15.90
CA GLU A 133 -4.37 0.83 -16.71
C GLU A 133 -5.40 0.13 -15.81
N GLU A 134 -6.55 0.78 -15.58
CA GLU A 134 -7.68 0.16 -14.91
C GLU A 134 -8.18 -0.97 -15.81
N ASN A 135 -7.83 -2.22 -15.48
CA ASN A 135 -8.58 -3.35 -16.02
C ASN A 135 -10.01 -3.20 -15.46
N THR A 136 -10.93 -2.77 -16.31
CA THR A 136 -12.36 -2.68 -16.04
C THR A 136 -12.94 -4.10 -15.93
N ASP A 137 -12.55 -4.83 -14.89
CA ASP A 137 -13.37 -5.92 -14.38
C ASP A 137 -14.41 -5.23 -13.48
N GLU A 138 -15.57 -4.97 -14.07
CA GLU A 138 -16.72 -4.39 -13.40
C GLU A 138 -17.15 -5.27 -12.21
N ASP A 139 -16.68 -4.92 -11.02
CA ASP A 139 -17.42 -5.06 -9.77
C ASP A 139 -17.40 -3.69 -9.09
N VAL A 140 -18.10 -2.74 -9.72
CA VAL A 140 -18.46 -1.46 -9.11
C VAL A 140 -19.43 -1.78 -7.97
N LEU A 141 -18.89 -1.96 -6.76
CA LEU A 141 -19.65 -1.58 -5.58
C LEU A 141 -19.75 -0.06 -5.62
N ASP A 142 -20.92 0.41 -6.02
CA ASP A 142 -21.38 1.79 -5.88
C ASP A 142 -21.28 2.19 -4.41
N ILE A 143 -20.11 2.66 -4.00
CA ILE A 143 -19.94 3.36 -2.73
C ILE A 143 -20.36 4.80 -3.05
N SER A 144 -21.68 5.01 -3.08
CA SER A 144 -22.23 6.35 -2.94
C SER A 144 -21.55 6.99 -1.73
N ALA A 145 -21.18 8.26 -1.87
CA ALA A 145 -20.49 9.05 -0.86
C ALA A 145 -21.32 9.29 0.42
N GLU A 146 -22.37 8.48 0.69
CA GLU A 146 -23.28 8.61 1.82
C GLU A 146 -23.15 7.51 2.87
N GLU A 147 -22.24 6.55 2.74
CA GLU A 147 -22.00 5.52 3.77
C GLU A 147 -20.68 5.69 4.54
N CYS A 148 -20.15 6.91 4.61
CA CYS A 148 -19.38 7.32 5.78
C CYS A 148 -20.34 7.62 6.94
N ILE A 149 -21.07 6.62 7.46
CA ILE A 149 -21.70 6.50 8.80
C ILE A 149 -22.51 5.19 8.79
N ARG A 150 -21.97 4.13 9.41
CA ARG A 150 -22.68 3.30 10.42
C ARG A 150 -21.75 2.26 11.03
#